data_AF-A0A836GP21-F1
#
_entry.id   AF-A0A836GP21-F1
#
_cell.length_a   1.000
_cell.length_b   1.000
_cell.length_c   1.000
_cell.angle_alpha   90.00
_cell.angle_beta   90.00
_cell.angle_gamma   90.00
#
_symmetry.space_group_name_H-M   'P 1'
#
loop_
_entity.id
_entity.type
_entity.pdbx_description
1 polymer ?
#
loop_
_entity_poly.entity_id
_entity_poly.type
_entity_poly.pdbx_seq_one_letter_code
_entity_poly.pdbx_strand_id
1 'polypeptide(L)'
;MPAARLHVYRGCKAVHMRIFLFTLLFVVGYITPLAIFYHRSRADTFQDVPRRRELFISDDDFFQCLTERLSYKSNHSQRIPYVLLPVTMDYQDIKQLFCNITVPITYVMFINNGEFRPLRSLLDRLVDQLSEYFGKNLFVIHHPENIGYASAVNEGLRHALTFSVDQVPWVFVTNADVRFAPGLLTEFVTRTNELTGNQKARMLLLDEEVTAESKTLKSVADARFAFRSNTPPIVTASSLPYRIRTMPPEEMKKQFAGTYGIFFTDCKEFMASFALSRLTIATVGFFDENYYPSYGEDHDYVWRINALGYKQYVSKPGQFVHFENANVNAGGDSKRYGVIKFTAYSIQSAKFGRMNFQPFRLHYRRSKWFPDSEVLETNKGRKPLPFNGIIPVDMWVLDRERRQSIWEIGENVRCARDYKHYNLNLLQFSVPPRNSTDRA
;
A
#
# COMPACT_ATOMS: atom_id res chain seq x y z
N MET A 1 43.38 73.04 33.20
CA MET A 1 42.62 72.16 32.29
C MET A 1 43.09 70.71 32.45
N PRO A 2 42.45 69.89 33.31
CA PRO A 2 42.29 68.46 32.99
C PRO A 2 41.01 67.80 33.58
N ALA A 3 39.90 68.51 33.77
CA ALA A 3 38.68 67.92 34.37
C ALA A 3 37.65 67.38 33.34
N ALA A 4 37.78 67.70 32.05
CA ALA A 4 36.77 67.36 31.04
C ALA A 4 36.90 65.93 30.45
N ARG A 5 38.00 65.20 30.70
CA ARG A 5 38.23 63.85 30.13
C ARG A 5 37.68 62.69 30.95
N LEU A 6 37.38 62.86 32.24
CA LEU A 6 36.89 61.76 33.09
C LEU A 6 35.38 61.49 32.98
N HIS A 7 34.56 62.49 32.66
CA HIS A 7 33.10 62.33 32.60
C HIS A 7 32.62 61.61 31.33
N VAL A 8 33.32 61.78 30.20
CA VAL A 8 33.00 61.10 28.93
C VAL A 8 33.27 59.59 29.02
N TYR A 9 34.26 59.18 29.82
CA TYR A 9 34.67 57.77 29.95
C TYR A 9 33.70 56.93 30.81
N ARG A 10 33.01 57.53 31.79
CA ARG A 10 31.99 56.84 32.62
C ARG A 10 30.65 56.66 31.90
N GLY A 11 30.23 57.64 31.10
CA GLY A 11 29.00 57.53 30.30
C GLY A 11 29.09 56.44 29.23
N CYS A 12 30.25 56.34 28.56
CA CYS A 12 30.48 55.33 27.52
C CYS A 12 30.48 53.90 28.08
N LYS A 13 31.08 53.68 29.27
CA LYS A 13 31.05 52.39 29.97
C LYS A 13 29.65 51.97 30.42
N ALA A 14 28.83 52.90 30.90
CA ALA A 14 27.45 52.60 31.30
C ALA A 14 26.57 52.24 30.09
N VAL A 15 26.76 52.91 28.96
CA VAL A 15 26.08 52.57 27.69
C VAL A 15 26.54 51.21 27.17
N HIS A 16 27.85 50.92 27.18
CA HIS A 16 28.36 49.60 26.78
C HIS A 16 27.86 48.48 27.69
N MET A 17 27.79 48.71 29.01
CA MET A 17 27.27 47.70 29.94
C MET A 17 25.76 47.44 29.74
N ARG A 18 24.97 48.48 29.43
CA ARG A 18 23.55 48.33 29.08
C ARG A 18 23.36 47.58 27.77
N ILE A 19 24.12 47.94 26.72
CA ILE A 19 24.08 47.24 25.44
C ILE A 19 24.46 45.77 25.64
N PHE A 20 25.53 45.48 26.39
CA PHE A 20 25.93 44.12 26.68
C PHE A 20 24.84 43.34 27.44
N LEU A 21 24.20 43.95 28.43
CA LEU A 21 23.11 43.33 29.18
C LEU A 21 21.88 43.06 28.30
N PHE A 22 21.48 44.01 27.44
CA PHE A 22 20.37 43.81 26.50
C PHE A 22 20.70 42.75 25.45
N THR A 23 21.92 42.72 24.91
CA THR A 23 22.37 41.69 23.99
C THR A 23 22.40 40.32 24.67
N LEU A 24 22.88 40.25 25.92
CA LEU A 24 22.88 39.01 26.69
C LEU A 24 21.45 38.52 26.97
N LEU A 25 20.53 39.41 27.36
CA LEU A 25 19.12 39.09 27.58
C LEU A 25 18.42 38.68 26.28
N PHE A 26 18.74 39.30 25.14
CA PHE A 26 18.22 38.90 23.84
C PHE A 26 18.76 37.53 23.39
N VAL A 27 20.06 37.29 23.58
CA VAL A 27 20.67 35.99 23.25
C VAL A 27 20.09 34.89 24.15
N VAL A 28 20.10 35.07 25.47
CA VAL A 28 19.65 34.05 26.43
C VAL A 28 18.12 33.93 26.48
N GLY A 29 17.39 35.03 26.31
CA GLY A 29 15.93 35.06 26.38
C GLY A 29 15.21 34.75 25.06
N TYR A 30 15.89 34.92 23.91
CA TYR A 30 15.28 34.71 22.59
C TYR A 30 16.05 33.73 21.72
N ILE A 31 17.34 33.99 21.44
CA ILE A 31 18.12 33.15 20.52
C ILE A 31 18.37 31.75 21.07
N THR A 32 18.73 31.60 22.35
CA THR A 32 18.99 30.31 22.98
C THR A 32 17.71 29.45 23.05
N PRO A 33 16.55 29.95 23.51
CA PRO A 33 15.29 29.22 23.43
C PRO A 33 14.89 28.89 21.99
N LEU A 34 15.10 29.79 21.03
CA LEU A 34 14.82 29.54 19.61
C LEU A 34 15.75 28.47 19.03
N ALA A 35 17.03 28.46 19.39
CA ALA A 35 18.00 27.46 18.99
C ALA A 35 17.74 26.10 19.66
N ILE A 36 17.39 26.07 20.94
CA ILE A 36 16.94 24.87 21.65
C ILE A 36 15.64 24.36 21.04
N PHE A 37 14.70 25.24 20.74
CA PHE A 37 13.44 24.92 20.06
C PHE A 37 13.72 24.34 18.67
N TYR A 38 14.57 24.98 17.87
CA TYR A 38 14.98 24.52 16.54
C TYR A 38 15.70 23.17 16.60
N HIS A 39 16.62 22.99 17.54
CA HIS A 39 17.34 21.73 17.73
C HIS A 39 16.41 20.62 18.23
N ARG A 40 15.48 20.91 19.14
CA ARG A 40 14.46 19.95 19.61
C ARG A 40 13.42 19.65 18.55
N SER A 41 13.03 20.62 17.72
CA SER A 41 12.10 20.41 16.60
C SER A 41 12.74 19.61 15.46
N ARG A 42 14.08 19.59 15.39
CA ARG A 42 14.85 18.75 14.46
C ARG A 42 15.14 17.36 15.00
N ALA A 43 14.95 17.11 16.30
CA ALA A 43 14.99 15.74 16.82
C ALA A 43 13.67 15.05 16.43
N ASP A 44 13.77 13.98 15.65
CA ASP A 44 12.64 13.10 15.37
C ASP A 44 12.21 12.45 16.69
N THR A 45 11.09 12.91 17.26
CA THR A 45 10.52 12.36 18.47
C THR A 45 9.45 11.33 18.11
N PHE A 46 9.50 10.20 18.81
CA PHE A 46 8.59 9.07 18.67
C PHE A 46 8.24 8.55 20.07
N GLN A 47 6.98 8.17 20.27
CA GLN A 47 6.56 7.47 21.47
C GLN A 47 5.87 6.17 21.08
N ASP A 48 6.33 5.08 21.70
CA ASP A 48 5.76 3.75 21.52
C ASP A 48 4.53 3.59 22.43
N VAL A 49 3.34 3.91 21.91
CA VAL A 49 2.09 3.98 22.69
C VAL A 49 0.99 3.20 21.97
N PRO A 50 0.27 2.28 22.63
CA PRO A 50 -0.80 1.53 22.02
C PRO A 50 -2.07 2.41 21.95
N ARG A 51 -3.08 1.96 21.20
CA ARG A 51 -4.36 2.67 21.16
C ARG A 51 -5.05 2.62 22.53
N ARG A 52 -6.00 3.53 22.75
CA ARG A 52 -6.81 3.53 23.96
C ARG A 52 -7.52 2.17 24.10
N ARG A 53 -7.34 1.52 25.26
CA ARG A 53 -7.88 0.18 25.61
C ARG A 53 -7.15 -1.01 24.98
N GLU A 54 -6.10 -0.77 24.19
CA GLU A 54 -5.19 -1.83 23.80
C GLU A 54 -4.10 -2.00 24.86
N LEU A 55 -3.61 -3.23 25.00
CA LEU A 55 -2.49 -3.54 25.87
C LEU A 55 -1.21 -3.09 25.19
N PHE A 56 -0.20 -2.65 25.95
CA PHE A 56 1.12 -2.42 25.36
C PHE A 56 1.75 -3.76 24.99
N ILE A 57 2.30 -3.87 23.78
CA ILE A 57 3.07 -5.03 23.34
C ILE A 57 4.53 -4.59 23.16
N SER A 58 5.43 -5.26 23.87
CA SER A 58 6.86 -5.01 23.74
C SER A 58 7.39 -5.52 22.39
N ASP A 59 8.59 -5.09 22.00
CA ASP A 59 9.22 -5.63 20.79
C ASP A 59 9.44 -7.15 20.91
N ASP A 60 9.88 -7.62 22.09
CA ASP A 60 10.14 -9.04 22.36
C ASP A 60 8.87 -9.89 22.30
N ASP A 61 7.77 -9.40 22.90
CA ASP A 61 6.47 -10.08 22.82
C ASP A 61 5.99 -10.19 21.36
N PHE A 62 6.18 -9.14 20.57
CA PHE A 62 5.87 -9.16 19.14
C PHE A 62 6.71 -10.20 18.39
N PHE A 63 8.02 -10.26 18.64
CA PHE A 63 8.92 -11.24 18.03
C PHE A 63 8.51 -12.66 18.39
N GLN A 64 8.12 -12.89 19.65
CA GLN A 64 7.59 -14.18 20.10
C GLN A 64 6.28 -14.52 19.38
N CYS A 65 5.30 -13.62 19.36
CA CYS A 65 4.04 -13.83 18.64
C CYS A 65 4.28 -14.23 17.19
N LEU A 66 5.15 -13.52 16.47
CA LEU A 66 5.46 -13.84 15.08
C LEU A 66 6.17 -15.20 14.94
N THR A 67 7.15 -15.48 15.80
CA THR A 67 7.88 -16.76 15.83
C THR A 67 6.91 -17.92 16.02
N GLU A 68 5.98 -17.81 16.97
CA GLU A 68 4.99 -18.84 17.20
C GLU A 68 4.14 -19.10 15.95
N ARG A 69 3.69 -18.06 15.23
CA ARG A 69 2.89 -18.25 14.00
C ARG A 69 3.70 -18.86 12.86
N LEU A 70 5.00 -18.57 12.77
CA LEU A 70 5.90 -19.12 11.75
C LEU A 70 6.45 -20.52 12.06
N SER A 71 6.47 -20.92 13.34
CA SER A 71 7.07 -22.19 13.79
C SER A 71 6.34 -23.46 13.33
N TYR A 72 5.11 -23.32 12.81
CA TYR A 72 4.30 -24.45 12.37
C TYR A 72 4.79 -25.02 11.03
N LYS A 73 4.71 -26.35 10.87
CA LYS A 73 5.09 -27.02 9.62
C LYS A 73 4.26 -26.51 8.44
N SER A 74 4.89 -26.33 7.29
CA SER A 74 4.27 -25.87 6.03
C SER A 74 3.15 -26.77 5.50
N ASN A 75 2.97 -27.98 6.05
CA ASN A 75 1.88 -28.89 5.73
C ASN A 75 0.61 -28.72 6.60
N HIS A 76 0.58 -27.75 7.51
CA HIS A 76 -0.61 -27.50 8.33
C HIS A 76 -1.79 -27.06 7.45
N SER A 77 -2.88 -27.83 7.42
CA SER A 77 -4.01 -27.59 6.52
C SER A 77 -4.83 -26.34 6.87
N GLN A 78 -4.67 -25.82 8.08
CA GLN A 78 -5.38 -24.64 8.61
C GLN A 78 -4.39 -23.50 8.85
N ARG A 79 -3.71 -23.06 7.79
CA ARG A 79 -2.71 -21.98 7.83
C ARG A 79 -3.03 -20.87 6.84
N ILE A 80 -2.57 -19.66 7.13
CA ILE A 80 -2.45 -18.61 6.11
C ILE A 80 -1.18 -18.89 5.29
N PRO A 81 -1.27 -19.13 3.97
CA PRO A 81 -0.11 -19.46 3.18
C PRO A 81 0.84 -18.29 3.03
N TYR A 82 0.34 -17.07 2.83
CA TYR A 82 1.18 -15.91 2.62
C TYR A 82 0.48 -14.67 3.18
N VAL A 83 1.09 -14.01 4.15
CA VAL A 83 0.68 -12.71 4.68
C VAL A 83 1.53 -11.63 4.04
N LEU A 84 0.88 -10.67 3.40
CA LEU A 84 1.49 -9.49 2.81
C LEU A 84 1.03 -8.25 3.57
N LEU A 85 2.00 -7.50 4.10
CA LEU A 85 1.76 -6.33 4.93
C LEU A 85 2.55 -5.11 4.43
N PRO A 86 1.94 -4.24 3.61
CA PRO A 86 2.45 -2.90 3.39
C PRO A 86 2.32 -2.07 4.67
N VAL A 87 3.43 -1.50 5.16
CA VAL A 87 3.48 -0.71 6.40
C VAL A 87 4.23 0.58 6.17
N THR A 88 3.85 1.66 6.86
CA THR A 88 4.53 2.96 6.73
C THR A 88 4.88 3.54 8.09
N MET A 89 3.95 3.57 9.04
CA MET A 89 4.16 4.15 10.36
C MET A 89 3.53 3.31 11.50
N ASP A 90 3.24 2.05 11.19
CA ASP A 90 2.38 1.13 11.92
C ASP A 90 3.04 0.47 13.14
N TYR A 91 3.87 1.19 13.91
CA TYR A 91 4.79 0.59 14.89
C TYR A 91 4.11 -0.31 15.94
N GLN A 92 3.11 0.19 16.67
CA GLN A 92 2.37 -0.64 17.63
C GLN A 92 1.33 -1.53 16.96
N ASP A 93 0.73 -1.07 15.86
CA ASP A 93 -0.33 -1.80 15.18
C ASP A 93 0.15 -3.12 14.60
N ILE A 94 1.38 -3.20 14.06
CA ILE A 94 1.91 -4.50 13.62
C ILE A 94 2.07 -5.47 14.79
N LYS A 95 2.47 -4.98 15.97
CA LYS A 95 2.62 -5.82 17.16
C LYS A 95 1.27 -6.39 17.59
N GLN A 96 0.27 -5.53 17.66
CA GLN A 96 -1.12 -5.92 17.97
C GLN A 96 -1.66 -6.91 16.96
N LEU A 97 -1.46 -6.66 15.66
CA LEU A 97 -1.92 -7.54 14.60
C LEU A 97 -1.36 -8.95 14.76
N PHE A 98 -0.04 -9.11 14.88
CA PHE A 98 0.56 -10.44 14.92
C PHE A 98 0.31 -11.19 16.23
N CYS A 99 0.13 -10.49 17.35
CA CYS A 99 -0.34 -11.12 18.58
C CYS A 99 -1.85 -11.43 18.57
N ASN A 100 -2.65 -10.74 17.74
CA ASN A 100 -4.07 -11.01 17.54
C ASN A 100 -4.34 -12.13 16.52
N ILE A 101 -3.43 -12.37 15.56
CA ILE A 101 -3.51 -13.51 14.65
C ILE A 101 -3.33 -14.81 15.46
N THR A 102 -4.31 -15.70 15.38
CA THR A 102 -4.34 -16.97 16.15
C THR A 102 -4.08 -18.21 15.30
N VAL A 103 -3.94 -18.06 13.99
CA VAL A 103 -3.70 -19.15 13.04
C VAL A 103 -2.23 -19.20 12.60
N PRO A 104 -1.68 -20.39 12.28
CA PRO A 104 -0.36 -20.52 11.70
C PRO A 104 -0.19 -19.74 10.39
N ILE A 105 1.04 -19.28 10.12
CA ILE A 105 1.43 -18.58 8.89
C ILE A 105 2.64 -19.28 8.27
N THR A 106 2.69 -19.42 6.95
CA THR A 106 3.88 -19.97 6.26
C THR A 106 4.85 -18.90 5.81
N TYR A 107 4.36 -17.87 5.14
CA TYR A 107 5.19 -16.77 4.64
C TYR A 107 4.64 -15.45 5.14
N VAL A 108 5.51 -14.57 5.61
CA VAL A 108 5.19 -13.19 5.99
C VAL A 108 6.12 -12.26 5.23
N MET A 109 5.54 -11.26 4.58
CA MET A 109 6.29 -10.21 3.92
C MET A 109 5.85 -8.83 4.39
N PHE A 110 6.81 -8.09 4.93
CA PHE A 110 6.67 -6.68 5.24
C PHE A 110 7.21 -5.85 4.09
N ILE A 111 6.40 -4.93 3.57
CA ILE A 111 6.87 -3.86 2.68
C ILE A 111 6.88 -2.57 3.47
N ASN A 112 8.05 -2.17 3.98
CA ASN A 112 8.22 -0.89 4.64
C ASN A 112 8.26 0.24 3.60
N ASN A 113 7.14 0.93 3.46
CA ASN A 113 6.82 1.85 2.38
C ASN A 113 7.09 3.33 2.77
N GLY A 114 8.32 3.62 3.20
CA GLY A 114 8.74 4.99 3.53
C GLY A 114 9.91 5.08 4.52
N GLU A 115 10.17 6.30 4.98
CA GLU A 115 11.38 6.64 5.75
C GLU A 115 11.19 6.62 7.27
N PHE A 116 10.06 6.12 7.77
CA PHE A 116 9.76 6.20 9.19
C PHE A 116 10.74 5.34 10.00
N ARG A 117 11.76 6.01 10.55
CA ARG A 117 12.92 5.39 11.18
C ARG A 117 12.56 4.42 12.31
N PRO A 118 11.62 4.74 13.23
CA PRO A 118 11.26 3.81 14.30
C PRO A 118 10.81 2.46 13.75
N LEU A 119 9.90 2.44 12.77
CA LEU A 119 9.42 1.20 12.16
C LEU A 119 10.53 0.46 11.41
N ARG A 120 11.39 1.19 10.66
CA ARG A 120 12.55 0.56 10.00
C ARG A 120 13.43 -0.16 11.03
N SER A 121 13.80 0.51 12.12
CA SER A 121 14.63 -0.09 13.16
C SER A 121 13.96 -1.27 13.87
N LEU A 122 12.63 -1.26 14.04
CA LEU A 122 11.89 -2.42 14.58
C LEU A 122 11.98 -3.62 13.63
N LEU A 123 11.81 -3.40 12.33
CA LEU A 123 11.89 -4.45 11.33
C LEU A 123 13.33 -4.97 11.16
N ASP A 124 14.35 -4.12 11.27
CA ASP A 124 15.75 -4.55 11.29
C ASP A 124 16.02 -5.48 12.49
N ARG A 125 15.58 -5.09 13.69
CA ARG A 125 15.68 -5.95 14.89
C ARG A 125 14.90 -7.25 14.75
N LEU A 126 13.73 -7.22 14.10
CA LEU A 126 12.94 -8.41 13.82
C LEU A 126 13.73 -9.40 12.95
N VAL A 127 14.38 -8.90 11.90
CA VAL A 127 15.21 -9.72 10.99
C VAL A 127 16.38 -10.35 11.75
N ASP A 128 17.03 -9.59 12.63
CA ASP A 128 18.13 -10.11 13.45
C ASP A 128 17.65 -11.21 14.41
N GLN A 129 16.54 -10.98 15.12
CA GLN A 129 15.98 -11.92 16.08
C GLN A 129 15.43 -13.19 15.44
N LEU A 130 14.82 -13.08 14.25
CA LEU A 130 14.24 -14.21 13.51
C LEU A 130 15.11 -14.59 12.30
N SER A 131 16.43 -14.50 12.43
CA SER A 131 17.40 -14.76 11.36
C SER A 131 17.26 -16.17 10.73
N GLU A 132 16.80 -17.17 11.49
CA GLU A 132 16.55 -18.52 10.99
C GLU A 132 15.40 -18.59 9.96
N TYR A 133 14.42 -17.69 10.09
CA TYR A 133 13.24 -17.56 9.22
C TYR A 133 13.47 -16.57 8.08
N PHE A 134 14.38 -15.61 8.25
CA PHE A 134 14.64 -14.58 7.26
C PHE A 134 15.13 -15.18 5.93
N GLY A 135 14.54 -14.74 4.82
CA GLY A 135 14.82 -15.27 3.48
C GLY A 135 14.18 -16.64 3.18
N LYS A 136 13.48 -17.24 4.15
CA LYS A 136 12.75 -18.53 3.97
C LYS A 136 11.26 -18.35 4.16
N ASN A 137 10.87 -17.82 5.32
CA ASN A 137 9.49 -17.65 5.77
C ASN A 137 9.18 -16.19 6.13
N LEU A 138 10.20 -15.40 6.46
CA LEU A 138 10.10 -13.97 6.76
C LEU A 138 10.84 -13.17 5.69
N PHE A 139 10.16 -12.17 5.13
CA PHE A 139 10.71 -11.25 4.14
C PHE A 139 10.43 -9.82 4.56
N VAL A 140 11.42 -8.94 4.44
CA VAL A 140 11.29 -7.51 4.72
C VAL A 140 11.93 -6.75 3.57
N ILE A 141 11.19 -5.82 2.97
CA ILE A 141 11.72 -4.88 1.98
C ILE A 141 11.58 -3.46 2.51
N HIS A 142 12.65 -2.69 2.37
CA HIS A 142 12.73 -1.30 2.75
C HIS A 142 12.72 -0.39 1.53
N HIS A 143 11.68 0.41 1.39
CA HIS A 143 11.67 1.52 0.43
C HIS A 143 12.15 2.80 1.10
N PRO A 144 13.01 3.59 0.41
CA PRO A 144 13.40 4.89 0.91
C PRO A 144 12.27 5.91 0.80
N GLU A 145 11.21 5.65 0.05
CA GLU A 145 10.11 6.59 -0.13
C GLU A 145 8.77 5.84 -0.23
N ASN A 146 7.67 6.58 -0.14
CA ASN A 146 6.35 5.98 -0.34
C ASN A 146 6.11 5.74 -1.83
N ILE A 147 6.15 4.48 -2.25
CA ILE A 147 5.91 4.03 -3.63
C ILE A 147 4.41 3.86 -3.95
N GLY A 148 3.54 4.11 -2.98
CA GLY A 148 2.09 3.94 -3.04
C GLY A 148 1.65 2.54 -2.61
N TYR A 149 0.44 2.44 -2.05
CA TYR A 149 -0.12 1.20 -1.53
C TYR A 149 -0.24 0.13 -2.62
N ALA A 150 -0.79 0.49 -3.79
CA ALA A 150 -0.90 -0.43 -4.93
C ALA A 150 0.46 -1.00 -5.35
N SER A 151 1.51 -0.17 -5.46
CA SER A 151 2.85 -0.60 -5.82
C SER A 151 3.44 -1.55 -4.78
N ALA A 152 3.29 -1.24 -3.49
CA ALA A 152 3.77 -2.07 -2.38
C ALA A 152 3.06 -3.43 -2.35
N VAL A 153 1.73 -3.46 -2.52
CA VAL A 153 0.98 -4.72 -2.64
C VAL A 153 1.45 -5.50 -3.87
N ASN A 154 1.61 -4.85 -5.03
CA ASN A 154 2.05 -5.53 -6.24
C ASN A 154 3.44 -6.15 -6.11
N GLU A 155 4.37 -5.50 -5.43
CA GLU A 155 5.70 -6.06 -5.15
C GLU A 155 5.61 -7.34 -4.32
N GLY A 156 4.79 -7.32 -3.26
CA GLY A 156 4.56 -8.51 -2.46
C GLY A 156 3.81 -9.62 -3.19
N LEU A 157 2.85 -9.28 -4.04
CA LEU A 157 2.18 -10.24 -4.91
C LEU A 157 3.17 -10.87 -5.89
N ARG A 158 4.06 -10.09 -6.53
CA ARG A 158 5.10 -10.63 -7.41
C ARG A 158 6.00 -11.62 -6.67
N HIS A 159 6.39 -11.32 -5.44
CA HIS A 159 7.16 -12.26 -4.61
C HIS A 159 6.35 -13.53 -4.30
N ALA A 160 5.09 -13.39 -3.87
CA ALA A 160 4.20 -14.54 -3.66
C ALA A 160 4.02 -15.40 -4.93
N LEU A 161 4.07 -14.78 -6.12
CA LEU A 161 4.01 -15.47 -7.40
C LEU A 161 5.25 -16.32 -7.73
N THR A 162 6.37 -16.14 -7.04
CA THR A 162 7.56 -17.01 -7.20
C THR A 162 7.37 -18.40 -6.62
N PHE A 163 6.42 -18.57 -5.69
CA PHE A 163 6.08 -19.86 -5.12
C PHE A 163 5.09 -20.63 -6.00
N SER A 164 5.12 -21.96 -5.89
CA SER A 164 4.14 -22.81 -6.55
C SER A 164 2.72 -22.59 -6.02
N VAL A 165 1.73 -22.98 -6.82
CA VAL A 165 0.30 -22.88 -6.47
C VAL A 165 -0.03 -23.67 -5.20
N ASP A 166 0.63 -24.80 -4.97
CA ASP A 166 0.39 -25.63 -3.78
C ASP A 166 0.96 -24.99 -2.52
N GLN A 167 2.08 -24.26 -2.64
CA GLN A 167 2.67 -23.53 -1.53
C GLN A 167 1.82 -22.29 -1.17
N VAL A 168 1.41 -21.53 -2.19
CA VAL A 168 0.69 -20.27 -2.07
C VAL A 168 -0.54 -20.24 -2.99
N PRO A 169 -1.64 -20.93 -2.59
CA PRO A 169 -2.89 -20.97 -3.37
C PRO A 169 -3.70 -19.66 -3.27
N TRP A 170 -3.41 -18.82 -2.28
CA TRP A 170 -3.99 -17.50 -2.08
C TRP A 170 -3.04 -16.63 -1.26
N VAL A 171 -3.25 -15.31 -1.26
CA VAL A 171 -2.43 -14.34 -0.53
C VAL A 171 -3.34 -13.51 0.37
N PHE A 172 -3.02 -13.46 1.67
CA PHE A 172 -3.68 -12.60 2.64
C PHE A 172 -3.01 -11.24 2.66
N VAL A 173 -3.73 -10.20 2.25
CA VAL A 173 -3.27 -8.81 2.28
C VAL A 173 -4.01 -8.11 3.41
N THR A 174 -3.28 -7.45 4.30
CA THR A 174 -3.91 -6.78 5.45
C THR A 174 -3.22 -5.47 5.78
N ASN A 175 -3.98 -4.55 6.34
CA ASN A 175 -3.46 -3.40 7.07
C ASN A 175 -3.06 -3.84 8.48
N ALA A 176 -2.23 -3.04 9.16
CA ALA A 176 -1.80 -3.33 10.53
C ALA A 176 -2.85 -2.94 11.58
N ASP A 177 -3.71 -1.97 11.28
CA ASP A 177 -4.69 -1.38 12.20
C ASP A 177 -6.04 -2.13 12.20
N VAL A 178 -5.99 -3.45 12.07
CA VAL A 178 -7.17 -4.34 12.12
C VAL A 178 -7.09 -5.31 13.30
N ARG A 179 -8.25 -5.72 13.83
CA ARG A 179 -8.38 -6.74 14.86
C ARG A 179 -9.46 -7.74 14.50
N PHE A 180 -9.19 -9.00 14.83
CA PHE A 180 -10.04 -10.14 14.60
C PHE A 180 -10.57 -10.67 15.93
N ALA A 181 -11.87 -10.92 15.98
CA ALA A 181 -12.49 -11.64 17.09
C ALA A 181 -11.98 -13.09 17.13
N PRO A 182 -11.96 -13.73 18.32
CA PRO A 182 -11.59 -15.14 18.44
C PRO A 182 -12.38 -16.03 17.47
N GLY A 183 -11.68 -16.92 16.77
CA GLY A 183 -12.25 -17.86 15.81
C GLY A 183 -12.49 -17.34 14.40
N LEU A 184 -12.50 -16.01 14.18
CA LEU A 184 -12.72 -15.43 12.84
C LEU A 184 -11.69 -15.94 11.83
N LEU A 185 -10.40 -15.86 12.15
CA LEU A 185 -9.34 -16.29 11.22
C LEU A 185 -9.35 -17.80 10.97
N THR A 186 -9.74 -18.60 11.96
CA THR A 186 -9.90 -20.05 11.79
C THR A 186 -11.00 -20.38 10.79
N GLU A 187 -12.18 -19.76 10.93
CA GLU A 187 -13.28 -19.90 9.96
C GLU A 187 -12.86 -19.40 8.58
N PHE A 188 -12.25 -18.21 8.52
CA PHE A 188 -11.82 -17.57 7.29
C PHE A 188 -10.82 -18.43 6.50
N VAL A 189 -9.79 -18.97 7.18
CA VAL A 189 -8.80 -19.86 6.56
C VAL A 189 -9.45 -21.14 6.05
N THR A 190 -10.33 -21.76 6.85
CA THR A 190 -11.05 -22.98 6.44
C THR A 190 -11.83 -22.72 5.15
N ARG A 191 -12.63 -21.65 5.13
CA ARG A 191 -13.45 -21.30 3.96
C ARG A 191 -12.63 -20.93 2.74
N THR A 192 -11.55 -20.18 2.93
CA THR A 192 -10.68 -19.79 1.81
C THR A 192 -10.00 -21.01 1.20
N ASN A 193 -9.53 -21.97 2.02
CA ASN A 193 -8.95 -23.22 1.53
C ASN A 193 -9.97 -24.08 0.77
N GLU A 194 -11.19 -24.23 1.30
CA GLU A 194 -12.27 -24.97 0.62
C GLU A 194 -12.60 -24.37 -0.75
N LEU A 195 -12.78 -23.04 -0.80
CA LEU A 195 -13.25 -22.33 -2.01
C LEU A 195 -12.15 -22.09 -3.06
N THR A 196 -10.88 -22.28 -2.69
CA THR A 196 -9.74 -22.20 -3.61
C THR A 196 -9.19 -23.56 -4.05
N GLY A 197 -9.61 -24.66 -3.39
CA GLY A 197 -9.01 -25.99 -3.56
C GLY A 197 -9.01 -26.57 -4.98
N ASN A 198 -9.96 -26.19 -5.83
CA ASN A 198 -10.06 -26.66 -7.23
C ASN A 198 -9.48 -25.69 -8.27
N GLN A 199 -8.94 -24.54 -7.85
CA GLN A 199 -8.57 -23.47 -8.78
C GLN A 199 -7.27 -23.73 -9.54
N LYS A 200 -6.38 -24.58 -9.01
CA LYS A 200 -5.12 -24.97 -9.67
C LYS A 200 -5.35 -25.55 -11.06
N ALA A 201 -6.29 -26.49 -11.20
CA ALA A 201 -6.61 -27.11 -12.48
C ALA A 201 -7.14 -26.08 -13.49
N ARG A 202 -7.99 -25.15 -13.03
CA ARG A 202 -8.49 -24.06 -13.88
C ARG A 202 -7.38 -23.15 -14.36
N MET A 203 -6.42 -22.83 -13.48
CA MET A 203 -5.30 -21.97 -13.84
C MET A 203 -4.38 -22.63 -14.88
N LEU A 204 -4.07 -23.92 -14.73
CA LEU A 204 -3.28 -24.68 -15.71
C LEU A 204 -3.89 -24.63 -17.11
N LEU A 205 -5.21 -24.83 -17.23
CA LEU A 205 -5.91 -24.76 -18.51
C LEU A 205 -5.82 -23.37 -19.16
N LEU A 206 -5.89 -22.30 -18.36
CA LEU A 206 -5.76 -20.93 -18.85
C LEU A 206 -4.31 -20.63 -19.28
N ASP A 207 -3.33 -21.10 -18.52
CA ASP A 207 -1.90 -20.94 -18.84
C ASP A 207 -1.53 -21.67 -20.14
N GLU A 208 -2.06 -22.88 -20.34
CA GLU A 208 -1.93 -23.64 -21.60
C GLU A 208 -2.55 -22.87 -22.77
N GLU A 209 -3.74 -22.28 -22.57
CA GLU A 209 -4.42 -21.47 -23.57
C GLU A 209 -3.59 -20.23 -23.95
N VAL A 210 -3.12 -19.45 -22.96
CA VAL A 210 -2.27 -18.27 -23.20
C VAL A 210 -0.95 -18.67 -23.89
N THR A 211 -0.36 -19.80 -23.51
CA THR A 211 0.85 -20.32 -24.14
C THR A 211 0.61 -20.70 -25.60
N ALA A 212 -0.53 -21.32 -25.92
CA ALA A 212 -0.90 -21.63 -27.29
C ALA A 212 -1.15 -20.36 -28.12
N GLU A 213 -1.89 -19.40 -27.57
CA GLU A 213 -2.13 -18.08 -28.18
C GLU A 213 -0.83 -17.37 -28.53
N SER A 214 0.21 -17.49 -27.70
CA SER A 214 1.51 -16.86 -27.95
C SER A 214 2.16 -17.34 -29.26
N LYS A 215 1.82 -18.54 -29.71
CA LYS A 215 2.35 -19.17 -30.94
C LYS A 215 1.45 -18.95 -32.15
N THR A 216 0.13 -18.83 -31.93
CA THR A 216 -0.88 -18.82 -33.01
C THR A 216 -1.38 -17.42 -33.36
N LEU A 217 -1.41 -16.47 -32.41
CA LEU A 217 -1.84 -15.09 -32.66
C LEU A 217 -0.77 -14.31 -33.41
N LYS A 218 -0.81 -14.39 -34.75
CA LYS A 218 0.11 -13.67 -35.65
C LYS A 218 -0.38 -12.27 -36.03
N SER A 219 -1.70 -12.11 -36.19
CA SER A 219 -2.34 -10.83 -36.52
C SER A 219 -3.66 -10.74 -35.77
N VAL A 220 -3.83 -9.65 -35.02
CA VAL A 220 -5.05 -9.34 -34.26
C VAL A 220 -5.49 -7.94 -34.63
N ALA A 221 -6.80 -7.68 -34.61
CA ALA A 221 -7.36 -6.37 -34.95
C ALA A 221 -6.80 -5.25 -34.07
N ASP A 222 -6.56 -5.55 -32.79
CA ASP A 222 -5.95 -4.64 -31.84
C ASP A 222 -4.87 -5.36 -31.04
N ALA A 223 -3.60 -5.00 -31.29
CA ALA A 223 -2.45 -5.61 -30.65
C ALA A 223 -2.42 -5.41 -29.13
N ARG A 224 -3.09 -4.39 -28.59
CA ARG A 224 -3.17 -4.14 -27.15
C ARG A 224 -3.82 -5.29 -26.40
N PHE A 225 -4.77 -5.98 -27.02
CA PHE A 225 -5.48 -7.11 -26.40
C PHE A 225 -4.64 -8.39 -26.36
N ALA A 226 -3.67 -8.53 -27.27
CA ALA A 226 -2.72 -9.64 -27.28
C ALA A 226 -1.43 -9.33 -26.49
N PHE A 227 -1.18 -8.06 -26.15
CA PHE A 227 0.01 -7.65 -25.42
C PHE A 227 0.03 -8.24 -24.00
N ARG A 228 1.22 -8.63 -23.55
CA ARG A 228 1.47 -9.22 -22.23
C ARG A 228 2.69 -8.58 -21.62
N SER A 229 2.57 -8.15 -20.38
CA SER A 229 3.68 -7.68 -19.57
C SER A 229 3.31 -7.76 -18.09
N ASN A 230 4.28 -8.04 -17.23
CA ASN A 230 4.15 -8.03 -15.77
C ASN A 230 4.91 -6.85 -15.12
N THR A 231 5.55 -6.00 -15.92
CA THR A 231 6.35 -4.85 -15.47
C THR A 231 5.82 -3.53 -16.04
N PRO A 232 5.88 -2.42 -15.28
CA PRO A 232 5.52 -1.11 -15.78
C PRO A 232 6.40 -0.68 -16.99
N PRO A 233 5.89 0.13 -17.92
CA PRO A 233 4.69 0.95 -17.75
C PRO A 233 3.36 0.26 -18.10
N ILE A 234 3.36 -0.84 -18.84
CA ILE A 234 2.12 -1.53 -19.22
C ILE A 234 2.08 -2.86 -18.49
N VAL A 235 1.06 -3.06 -17.65
CA VAL A 235 0.92 -4.29 -16.85
C VAL A 235 -0.38 -4.97 -17.21
N THR A 236 -0.32 -6.30 -17.32
CA THR A 236 -1.45 -7.18 -17.65
C THR A 236 -1.42 -8.44 -16.81
N ALA A 237 -2.54 -9.16 -16.72
CA ALA A 237 -2.57 -10.47 -16.10
C ALA A 237 -1.84 -11.52 -16.95
N SER A 238 -1.18 -12.47 -16.28
CA SER A 238 -0.41 -13.54 -16.90
C SER A 238 -1.27 -14.53 -17.66
N SER A 239 -2.47 -14.79 -17.17
CA SER A 239 -3.24 -16.00 -17.49
C SER A 239 -4.66 -15.69 -17.95
N LEU A 240 -4.99 -14.44 -18.31
CA LEU A 240 -6.30 -14.10 -18.89
C LEU A 240 -6.27 -14.23 -20.42
N PRO A 241 -6.85 -15.27 -21.05
CA PRO A 241 -6.73 -15.51 -22.49
C PRO A 241 -7.26 -14.37 -23.37
N TYR A 242 -6.69 -14.23 -24.56
CA TYR A 242 -7.10 -13.24 -25.58
C TYR A 242 -8.59 -13.35 -25.91
N ARG A 243 -9.14 -14.57 -25.97
CA ARG A 243 -10.59 -14.74 -26.19
C ARG A 243 -11.41 -14.05 -25.11
N ILE A 244 -11.00 -14.11 -23.84
CA ILE A 244 -11.75 -13.48 -22.74
C ILE A 244 -11.57 -11.96 -22.80
N ARG A 245 -10.37 -11.48 -23.12
CA ARG A 245 -10.09 -10.04 -23.24
C ARG A 245 -10.94 -9.34 -24.31
N THR A 246 -11.30 -10.05 -25.38
CA THR A 246 -12.07 -9.51 -26.51
C THR A 246 -13.57 -9.85 -26.46
N MET A 247 -14.02 -10.59 -25.45
CA MET A 247 -15.43 -10.94 -25.28
C MET A 247 -16.30 -9.72 -24.94
N PRO A 248 -17.57 -9.71 -25.38
CA PRO A 248 -18.57 -8.78 -24.85
C PRO A 248 -18.67 -8.89 -23.31
N PRO A 249 -18.90 -7.79 -22.58
CA PRO A 249 -18.91 -7.80 -21.11
C PRO A 249 -19.84 -8.85 -20.48
N GLU A 250 -21.02 -9.07 -21.05
CA GLU A 250 -21.98 -10.05 -20.53
C GLU A 250 -21.48 -11.51 -20.64
N GLU A 251 -20.69 -11.82 -21.67
CA GLU A 251 -20.07 -13.15 -21.83
C GLU A 251 -18.77 -13.28 -21.03
N MET A 252 -18.02 -12.18 -20.91
CA MET A 252 -16.83 -12.09 -20.06
C MET A 252 -17.19 -12.38 -18.59
N LYS A 253 -18.31 -11.83 -18.11
CA LYS A 253 -18.80 -12.04 -16.73
C LYS A 253 -19.16 -13.49 -16.45
N LYS A 254 -19.45 -14.32 -17.46
CA LYS A 254 -19.77 -15.74 -17.24
C LYS A 254 -18.52 -16.59 -17.03
N GLN A 255 -17.33 -16.10 -17.40
CA GLN A 255 -16.10 -16.90 -17.43
C GLN A 255 -15.66 -17.41 -16.04
N PHE A 256 -15.98 -16.65 -14.99
CA PHE A 256 -15.63 -16.97 -13.60
C PHE A 256 -16.84 -16.94 -12.63
N ALA A 257 -18.07 -16.95 -13.14
CA ALA A 257 -19.31 -16.84 -12.36
C ALA A 257 -19.47 -17.88 -11.25
N GLY A 258 -18.84 -19.05 -11.38
CA GLY A 258 -18.85 -20.13 -10.38
C GLY A 258 -17.68 -20.09 -9.39
N THR A 259 -16.74 -19.16 -9.55
CA THR A 259 -15.43 -19.20 -8.90
C THR A 259 -15.28 -18.05 -7.91
N TYR A 260 -14.83 -18.33 -6.69
CA TYR A 260 -14.52 -17.31 -5.69
C TYR A 260 -13.14 -16.71 -5.93
N GLY A 261 -13.06 -15.39 -6.06
CA GLY A 261 -11.80 -14.72 -6.36
C GLY A 261 -11.19 -13.93 -5.21
N ILE A 262 -12.05 -13.32 -4.39
CA ILE A 262 -11.68 -12.46 -3.27
C ILE A 262 -12.49 -12.83 -2.03
N PHE A 263 -11.84 -12.71 -0.88
CA PHE A 263 -12.38 -13.11 0.42
C PHE A 263 -12.16 -11.97 1.41
N PHE A 264 -13.23 -11.43 1.97
CA PHE A 264 -13.19 -10.33 2.94
C PHE A 264 -13.33 -10.87 4.35
N THR A 265 -12.51 -10.37 5.28
CA THR A 265 -12.60 -10.71 6.70
C THR A 265 -13.74 -9.96 7.42
N ASP A 266 -14.36 -8.99 6.76
CA ASP A 266 -15.54 -8.25 7.20
C ASP A 266 -16.80 -8.76 6.46
N CYS A 267 -17.98 -8.35 6.93
CA CYS A 267 -19.27 -8.58 6.26
C CYS A 267 -19.53 -7.63 5.08
N LYS A 268 -18.55 -6.79 4.73
CA LYS A 268 -18.62 -5.78 3.67
C LYS A 268 -17.47 -5.98 2.69
N GLU A 269 -17.66 -5.53 1.44
CA GLU A 269 -16.62 -5.49 0.40
C GLU A 269 -15.57 -4.42 0.73
N PHE A 270 -14.69 -4.73 1.68
CA PHE A 270 -13.76 -3.78 2.26
C PHE A 270 -12.33 -4.34 2.34
N MET A 271 -11.42 -3.73 1.59
CA MET A 271 -10.05 -4.24 1.37
C MET A 271 -9.03 -3.75 2.42
N ALA A 272 -9.43 -3.64 3.70
CA ALA A 272 -8.46 -3.44 4.78
C ALA A 272 -7.80 -4.75 5.23
N SER A 273 -8.51 -5.87 5.13
CA SER A 273 -7.95 -7.20 5.39
C SER A 273 -8.73 -8.26 4.61
N PHE A 274 -8.06 -8.85 3.62
CA PHE A 274 -8.69 -9.69 2.60
C PHE A 274 -7.72 -10.74 2.06
N ALA A 275 -8.23 -11.76 1.39
CA ALA A 275 -7.43 -12.70 0.62
C ALA A 275 -7.76 -12.62 -0.87
N LEU A 276 -6.73 -12.77 -1.70
CA LEU A 276 -6.84 -12.97 -3.13
C LEU A 276 -6.45 -14.39 -3.49
N SER A 277 -7.29 -15.06 -4.26
CA SER A 277 -6.91 -16.36 -4.82
C SER A 277 -5.76 -16.22 -5.83
N ARG A 278 -4.94 -17.26 -5.95
CA ARG A 278 -3.87 -17.32 -6.97
C ARG A 278 -4.43 -17.13 -8.38
N LEU A 279 -5.59 -17.74 -8.66
CA LEU A 279 -6.27 -17.64 -9.94
C LEU A 279 -6.72 -16.20 -10.25
N THR A 280 -7.22 -15.47 -9.24
CA THR A 280 -7.59 -14.06 -9.38
C THR A 280 -6.39 -13.19 -9.70
N ILE A 281 -5.27 -13.35 -8.99
CA ILE A 281 -4.04 -12.60 -9.29
C ILE A 281 -3.59 -12.88 -10.74
N ALA A 282 -3.65 -14.15 -11.16
CA ALA A 282 -3.24 -14.59 -12.49
C ALA A 282 -4.16 -14.11 -13.63
N THR A 283 -5.42 -13.74 -13.36
CA THR A 283 -6.42 -13.39 -14.40
C THR A 283 -6.95 -11.97 -14.34
N VAL A 284 -7.07 -11.37 -13.15
CA VAL A 284 -7.37 -9.95 -12.96
C VAL A 284 -6.11 -9.11 -13.08
N GLY A 285 -4.96 -9.68 -12.68
CA GLY A 285 -3.66 -9.02 -12.67
C GLY A 285 -3.38 -8.30 -11.37
N PHE A 286 -2.51 -7.30 -11.45
CA PHE A 286 -2.05 -6.48 -10.34
C PHE A 286 -2.95 -5.25 -10.09
N PHE A 287 -2.83 -4.63 -8.93
CA PHE A 287 -3.47 -3.34 -8.62
C PHE A 287 -2.95 -2.23 -9.53
N ASP A 288 -3.80 -1.29 -9.89
CA ASP A 288 -3.41 -0.18 -10.77
C ASP A 288 -2.63 0.89 -9.99
N GLU A 289 -1.33 0.99 -10.31
CA GLU A 289 -0.38 1.88 -9.62
C GLU A 289 -0.60 3.37 -9.93
N ASN A 290 -1.56 3.72 -10.81
CA ASN A 290 -1.99 5.11 -10.98
C ASN A 290 -2.85 5.62 -9.81
N TYR A 291 -3.43 4.74 -8.99
CA TYR A 291 -4.02 5.14 -7.71
C TYR A 291 -2.90 5.35 -6.70
N TYR A 292 -2.31 6.54 -6.76
CA TYR A 292 -1.17 6.95 -5.95
C TYR A 292 -1.54 8.17 -5.07
N PRO A 293 -1.12 8.20 -3.80
CA PRO A 293 -0.37 7.17 -3.08
C PRO A 293 -1.25 6.01 -2.56
N SER A 294 -2.58 6.15 -2.59
CA SER A 294 -3.56 5.17 -2.09
C SER A 294 -4.98 5.63 -2.40
N TYR A 295 -5.95 4.76 -2.09
CA TYR A 295 -7.39 4.93 -2.28
C TYR A 295 -7.84 4.94 -3.75
N GLY A 296 -8.66 3.95 -4.09
CA GLY A 296 -9.26 3.75 -5.41
C GLY A 296 -8.71 2.53 -6.16
N GLU A 297 -7.54 2.03 -5.79
CA GLU A 297 -6.99 0.76 -6.27
C GLU A 297 -7.87 -0.43 -5.87
N ASP A 298 -8.48 -0.36 -4.69
CA ASP A 298 -9.44 -1.33 -4.15
C ASP A 298 -10.71 -1.41 -5.02
N HIS A 299 -11.31 -0.26 -5.30
CA HIS A 299 -12.49 -0.12 -6.16
C HIS A 299 -12.18 -0.63 -7.57
N ASP A 300 -11.03 -0.21 -8.12
CA ASP A 300 -10.57 -0.65 -9.44
C ASP A 300 -10.42 -2.18 -9.51
N TYR A 301 -9.78 -2.78 -8.51
CA TYR A 301 -9.57 -4.21 -8.45
C TYR A 301 -10.90 -4.97 -8.35
N VAL A 302 -11.79 -4.55 -7.46
CA VAL A 302 -13.14 -5.13 -7.30
C VAL A 302 -13.97 -4.98 -8.58
N TRP A 303 -13.89 -3.85 -9.27
CA TRP A 303 -14.59 -3.65 -10.54
C TRP A 303 -14.08 -4.57 -11.64
N ARG A 304 -12.76 -4.82 -11.72
CA ARG A 304 -12.19 -5.79 -12.66
C ARG A 304 -12.56 -7.23 -12.31
N ILE A 305 -12.53 -7.60 -11.02
CA ILE A 305 -13.04 -8.89 -10.50
C ILE A 305 -14.50 -9.10 -10.94
N ASN A 306 -15.35 -8.09 -10.73
CA ASN A 306 -16.78 -8.15 -11.04
C ASN A 306 -17.04 -8.21 -12.56
N ALA A 307 -16.21 -7.57 -13.38
CA ALA A 307 -16.30 -7.64 -14.83
C ALA A 307 -15.98 -9.04 -15.37
N LEU A 308 -15.05 -9.76 -14.74
CA LEU A 308 -14.78 -11.18 -15.01
C LEU A 308 -15.80 -12.13 -14.36
N GLY A 309 -16.62 -11.60 -13.44
CA GLY A 309 -17.72 -12.31 -12.79
C GLY A 309 -17.34 -13.22 -11.64
N TYR A 310 -16.17 -13.03 -11.04
CA TYR A 310 -15.81 -13.74 -9.82
C TYR A 310 -16.84 -13.53 -8.70
N LYS A 311 -17.06 -14.59 -7.92
CA LYS A 311 -17.74 -14.50 -6.64
C LYS A 311 -16.82 -13.92 -5.58
N GLN A 312 -17.46 -13.36 -4.57
CA GLN A 312 -16.82 -12.79 -3.40
C GLN A 312 -17.32 -13.53 -2.16
N TYR A 313 -16.44 -13.76 -1.20
CA TYR A 313 -16.79 -14.27 0.12
C TYR A 313 -16.68 -13.14 1.15
N VAL A 314 -17.62 -13.07 2.08
CA VAL A 314 -17.60 -12.14 3.22
C VAL A 314 -17.79 -12.92 4.52
N SER A 315 -17.10 -12.50 5.58
CA SER A 315 -17.23 -13.07 6.91
C SER A 315 -18.50 -12.59 7.62
N LYS A 316 -18.79 -13.18 8.79
CA LYS A 316 -19.93 -12.77 9.62
C LYS A 316 -19.73 -11.36 10.20
N PRO A 317 -20.81 -10.59 10.38
CA PRO A 317 -20.74 -9.25 10.93
C PRO A 317 -20.23 -9.23 12.38
N GLY A 318 -19.55 -8.15 12.77
CA GLY A 318 -19.16 -7.88 14.16
C GLY A 318 -17.94 -8.65 14.67
N GLN A 319 -17.24 -9.38 13.79
CA GLN A 319 -16.03 -10.13 14.15
C GLN A 319 -14.74 -9.44 13.71
N PHE A 320 -14.83 -8.33 12.99
CA PHE A 320 -13.72 -7.58 12.44
C PHE A 320 -13.81 -6.12 12.88
N VAL A 321 -12.67 -5.55 13.27
CA VAL A 321 -12.51 -4.13 13.59
C VAL A 321 -11.39 -3.57 12.74
N HIS A 322 -11.62 -2.43 12.10
CA HIS A 322 -10.60 -1.64 11.43
C HIS A 322 -10.60 -0.23 12.02
N PHE A 323 -9.44 0.28 12.40
CA PHE A 323 -9.30 1.57 13.06
C PHE A 323 -9.11 2.76 12.10
N GLU A 324 -9.57 2.62 10.85
CA GLU A 324 -9.70 3.62 9.78
C GLU A 324 -8.82 4.88 9.88
N ASN A 325 -7.87 5.02 8.94
CA ASN A 325 -7.02 6.20 8.77
C ASN A 325 -6.07 6.48 9.94
N ALA A 326 -5.84 5.51 10.82
CA ALA A 326 -5.07 5.77 12.03
C ALA A 326 -3.60 6.11 11.78
N ASN A 327 -2.99 5.51 10.76
CA ASN A 327 -1.58 5.77 10.42
C ASN A 327 -1.38 7.11 9.71
N VAL A 328 -2.43 7.68 9.12
CA VAL A 328 -2.36 8.92 8.31
C VAL A 328 -2.96 10.11 9.04
N ASN A 329 -3.72 9.86 10.11
CA ASN A 329 -4.34 10.87 10.95
C ASN A 329 -3.50 11.09 12.21
N ALA A 330 -2.23 11.51 12.04
CA ALA A 330 -1.43 12.03 13.14
C ALA A 330 -2.16 13.14 13.94
N GLY A 331 -3.19 13.76 13.35
CA GLY A 331 -4.03 14.78 13.98
C GLY A 331 -4.79 14.34 15.25
N GLY A 332 -5.03 13.05 15.49
CA GLY A 332 -5.67 12.60 16.73
C GLY A 332 -4.77 12.77 17.96
N ASP A 333 -3.59 12.16 17.89
CA ASP A 333 -2.63 12.12 19.00
C ASP A 333 -1.74 13.37 19.05
N SER A 334 -1.38 13.97 17.92
CA SER A 334 -0.63 15.24 17.91
C SER A 334 -1.43 16.43 18.45
N LYS A 335 -2.77 16.47 18.24
CA LYS A 335 -3.66 17.46 18.88
C LYS A 335 -3.74 17.28 20.40
N ARG A 336 -3.53 16.05 20.90
CA ARG A 336 -3.70 15.69 22.30
C ARG A 336 -2.41 15.75 23.11
N TYR A 337 -1.28 15.38 22.51
CA TYR A 337 0.02 15.26 23.18
C TYR A 337 1.04 16.32 22.71
N GLY A 338 0.67 17.13 21.71
CA GLY A 338 1.47 18.20 21.13
C GLY A 338 2.35 17.71 19.97
N VAL A 339 2.37 18.49 18.88
CA VAL A 339 3.15 18.21 17.63
C VAL A 339 4.64 17.93 17.91
N ILE A 340 5.18 18.50 18.98
CA ILE A 340 6.60 18.40 19.36
C ILE A 340 7.00 16.98 19.81
N LYS A 341 6.06 16.14 20.28
CA LYS A 341 6.35 14.76 20.74
C LYS A 341 6.28 13.70 19.63
N PHE A 342 5.79 14.07 18.45
CA PHE A 342 5.53 13.16 17.33
C PHE A 342 5.95 13.80 16.01
N THR A 343 7.11 14.45 15.98
CA THR A 343 7.58 15.20 14.80
C THR A 343 7.74 14.29 13.58
N ALA A 344 8.25 13.07 13.78
CA ALA A 344 8.42 12.07 12.72
C ALA A 344 7.08 11.67 12.06
N TYR A 345 6.05 11.38 12.86
CA TYR A 345 4.70 11.08 12.37
C TYR A 345 4.07 12.28 11.65
N SER A 346 4.25 13.47 12.20
CA SER A 346 3.61 14.70 11.71
C SER A 346 4.10 15.07 10.32
N ILE A 347 5.41 14.97 10.07
CA ILE A 347 6.03 15.26 8.77
C ILE A 347 5.53 14.26 7.72
N GLN A 348 5.59 12.97 8.02
CA GLN A 348 5.16 11.92 7.10
C GLN A 348 3.65 11.99 6.82
N SER A 349 2.83 12.26 7.85
CA SER A 349 1.38 12.44 7.68
C SER A 349 1.05 13.68 6.85
N ALA A 350 1.79 14.78 7.02
CA ALA A 350 1.59 15.97 6.20
C ALA A 350 1.97 15.73 4.73
N LYS A 351 3.09 15.04 4.47
CA LYS A 351 3.49 14.59 3.13
C LYS A 351 2.42 13.71 2.50
N PHE A 352 1.98 12.67 3.21
CA PHE A 352 0.92 11.79 2.74
C PHE A 352 -0.41 12.54 2.50
N GLY A 353 -0.80 13.43 3.41
CA GLY A 353 -2.02 14.23 3.29
C GLY A 353 -2.05 15.11 2.03
N ARG A 354 -0.90 15.68 1.64
CA ARG A 354 -0.75 16.42 0.38
C ARG A 354 -0.86 15.52 -0.84
N MET A 355 -0.22 14.35 -0.82
CA MET A 355 -0.28 13.38 -1.92
C MET A 355 -1.67 12.76 -2.07
N ASN A 356 -2.36 12.50 -0.96
CA ASN A 356 -3.67 11.84 -0.91
C ASN A 356 -4.84 12.83 -1.08
N PHE A 357 -4.62 13.91 -1.82
CA PHE A 357 -5.66 14.87 -2.11
C PHE A 357 -6.75 14.25 -3.00
N GLN A 358 -7.97 14.19 -2.49
CA GLN A 358 -9.08 13.45 -3.09
C GLN A 358 -9.32 13.76 -4.59
N PRO A 359 -9.26 15.01 -5.06
CA PRO A 359 -9.42 15.32 -6.47
C PRO A 359 -8.46 14.57 -7.41
N PHE A 360 -7.23 14.26 -6.99
CA PHE A 360 -6.26 13.55 -7.85
C PHE A 360 -6.75 12.14 -8.21
N ARG A 361 -7.25 11.39 -7.22
CA ARG A 361 -7.78 10.04 -7.42
C ARG A 361 -9.16 10.05 -8.09
N LEU A 362 -10.02 11.02 -7.76
CA LEU A 362 -11.34 11.14 -8.38
C LEU A 362 -11.24 11.49 -9.87
N HIS A 363 -10.30 12.34 -10.26
CA HIS A 363 -10.07 12.64 -11.67
C HIS A 363 -9.70 11.37 -12.45
N TYR A 364 -8.74 10.58 -11.95
CA TYR A 364 -8.33 9.34 -12.62
C TYR A 364 -9.47 8.31 -12.66
N ARG A 365 -10.18 8.11 -11.54
CA ARG A 365 -11.36 7.24 -11.45
C ARG A 365 -12.43 7.64 -12.47
N ARG A 366 -12.70 8.94 -12.62
CA ARG A 366 -13.66 9.46 -13.60
C ARG A 366 -13.22 9.07 -15.02
N SER A 367 -11.99 9.39 -15.42
CA SER A 367 -11.48 9.04 -16.74
C SER A 367 -11.52 7.54 -17.03
N LYS A 368 -11.20 6.71 -16.03
CA LYS A 368 -11.12 5.25 -16.19
C LYS A 368 -12.48 4.56 -16.21
N TRP A 369 -13.39 4.92 -15.30
CA TRP A 369 -14.61 4.13 -15.05
C TRP A 369 -15.91 4.90 -15.20
N PHE A 370 -15.89 6.24 -15.13
CA PHE A 370 -17.09 7.08 -15.08
C PHE A 370 -16.97 8.34 -15.95
N PRO A 371 -16.59 8.23 -17.24
CA PRO A 371 -16.30 9.41 -18.06
C PRO A 371 -17.49 10.38 -18.15
N ASP A 372 -18.71 9.85 -18.07
CA ASP A 372 -19.96 10.59 -18.24
C ASP A 372 -20.68 10.88 -16.90
N SER A 373 -20.09 10.52 -15.74
CA SER A 373 -20.78 10.65 -14.44
C SER A 373 -20.41 11.93 -13.69
N GLU A 374 -21.45 12.62 -13.22
CA GLU A 374 -21.31 13.73 -12.27
C GLU A 374 -20.98 13.22 -10.86
N VAL A 375 -21.56 12.09 -10.44
CA VAL A 375 -21.42 11.52 -9.09
C VAL A 375 -20.60 10.23 -9.11
N LEU A 376 -19.39 10.28 -8.53
CA LEU A 376 -18.42 9.17 -8.56
C LEU A 376 -18.59 8.14 -7.43
N GLU A 377 -19.43 8.42 -6.44
CA GLU A 377 -19.69 7.52 -5.30
C GLU A 377 -20.79 6.50 -5.61
N THR A 378 -21.57 6.70 -6.66
CA THR A 378 -22.64 5.78 -7.05
C THR A 378 -22.17 4.84 -8.15
N ASN A 379 -22.65 3.59 -8.17
CA ASN A 379 -22.42 2.68 -9.29
C ASN A 379 -23.12 3.13 -10.59
N LYS A 380 -23.94 4.20 -10.57
CA LYS A 380 -24.58 4.75 -11.77
C LYS A 380 -23.54 5.45 -12.65
N GLY A 381 -23.64 5.27 -13.96
CA GLY A 381 -22.70 5.84 -14.93
C GLY A 381 -21.36 5.10 -15.05
N ARG A 382 -21.12 4.06 -14.23
CA ARG A 382 -19.93 3.21 -14.35
C ARG A 382 -19.96 2.42 -15.66
N LYS A 383 -18.88 2.47 -16.44
CA LYS A 383 -18.70 1.58 -17.59
C LYS A 383 -18.31 0.17 -17.11
N PRO A 384 -18.71 -0.90 -17.82
CA PRO A 384 -18.37 -2.26 -17.43
C PRO A 384 -16.86 -2.57 -17.56
N LEU A 385 -16.15 -1.83 -18.43
CA LEU A 385 -14.73 -2.02 -18.73
C LEU A 385 -13.94 -0.71 -18.56
N PRO A 386 -12.64 -0.79 -18.21
CA PRO A 386 -11.80 0.39 -18.05
C PRO A 386 -11.67 1.15 -19.37
N PHE A 387 -11.72 2.48 -19.29
CA PHE A 387 -11.66 3.40 -20.44
C PHE A 387 -12.64 3.00 -21.56
N ASN A 388 -13.85 2.57 -21.20
CA ASN A 388 -14.86 2.11 -22.15
C ASN A 388 -14.37 0.95 -23.08
N GLY A 389 -13.49 0.09 -22.57
CA GLY A 389 -12.94 -1.04 -23.33
C GLY A 389 -11.84 -0.67 -24.33
N ILE A 390 -11.22 0.52 -24.23
CA ILE A 390 -10.05 0.88 -25.05
C ILE A 390 -8.86 -0.05 -24.78
N ILE A 391 -8.76 -0.58 -23.55
CA ILE A 391 -7.76 -1.57 -23.14
C ILE A 391 -8.49 -2.77 -22.52
N PRO A 392 -7.88 -3.97 -22.49
CA PRO A 392 -8.50 -5.13 -21.86
C PRO A 392 -8.66 -4.94 -20.35
N VAL A 393 -9.61 -5.66 -19.77
CA VAL A 393 -10.03 -5.49 -18.37
C VAL A 393 -8.90 -5.65 -17.37
N ASP A 394 -7.89 -6.48 -17.67
CA ASP A 394 -6.76 -6.79 -16.80
C ASP A 394 -5.56 -5.86 -17.00
N MET A 395 -5.67 -4.86 -17.87
CA MET A 395 -4.58 -3.96 -18.22
C MET A 395 -4.70 -2.60 -17.53
N TRP A 396 -3.55 -2.05 -17.17
CA TRP A 396 -3.38 -0.63 -16.87
C TRP A 396 -2.02 -0.14 -17.39
N VAL A 397 -1.95 1.15 -17.69
CA VAL A 397 -0.74 1.82 -18.18
C VAL A 397 -0.34 2.90 -17.18
N LEU A 398 0.83 2.77 -16.57
CA LEU A 398 1.39 3.69 -15.60
C LEU A 398 1.74 5.03 -16.24
N ASP A 399 1.14 6.10 -15.73
CA ASP A 399 1.56 7.46 -16.04
C ASP A 399 2.59 7.92 -15.00
N ARG A 400 3.87 7.79 -15.37
CA ARG A 400 5.01 8.16 -14.50
C ARG A 400 5.04 9.65 -14.23
N GLU A 401 4.69 10.49 -15.20
CA GLU A 401 4.67 11.95 -15.03
C GLU A 401 3.58 12.38 -14.04
N ARG A 402 2.38 11.80 -14.17
CA ARG A 402 1.31 12.00 -13.19
C ARG A 402 1.75 11.59 -11.79
N ARG A 403 2.26 10.37 -11.62
CA ARG A 403 2.71 9.87 -10.32
C ARG A 403 3.80 10.78 -9.72
N GLN A 404 4.80 11.16 -10.52
CA GLN A 404 5.86 12.06 -10.10
C GLN A 404 5.31 13.41 -9.66
N SER A 405 4.35 13.99 -10.38
CA SER A 405 3.74 15.27 -10.00
C SER A 405 3.03 15.20 -8.64
N ILE A 406 2.36 14.08 -8.32
CA ILE A 406 1.70 13.88 -7.02
C ILE A 406 2.74 13.73 -5.91
N TRP A 407 3.81 12.99 -6.16
CA TRP A 407 4.94 12.88 -5.23
C TRP A 407 5.58 14.24 -4.95
N GLU A 408 5.83 15.06 -5.97
CA GLU A 408 6.39 16.42 -5.83
C GLU A 408 5.47 17.34 -4.99
N ILE A 409 4.15 17.16 -5.07
CA ILE A 409 3.18 17.84 -4.21
C ILE A 409 3.30 17.36 -2.77
N GLY A 410 3.51 16.05 -2.58
CA GLY A 410 3.89 15.45 -1.31
C GLY A 410 5.14 16.08 -0.70
N GLU A 411 6.20 16.25 -1.50
CA GLU A 411 7.46 16.88 -1.11
C GLU A 411 7.38 18.40 -0.95
N ASN A 412 6.23 19.01 -1.22
CA ASN A 412 6.06 20.46 -1.24
C ASN A 412 7.01 21.16 -2.24
N VAL A 413 7.39 20.45 -3.31
CA VAL A 413 8.17 20.94 -4.46
C VAL A 413 7.23 21.51 -5.53
N ARG A 414 5.98 21.03 -5.59
CA ARG A 414 4.95 21.45 -6.54
C ARG A 414 3.66 21.86 -5.83
N CYS A 415 2.96 22.86 -6.36
CA CYS A 415 1.62 23.23 -5.89
C CYS A 415 0.56 22.23 -6.37
N ALA A 416 -0.43 21.93 -5.53
CA ALA A 416 -1.50 20.98 -5.84
C ALA A 416 -2.29 21.31 -7.12
N ARG A 417 -2.44 22.60 -7.45
CA ARG A 417 -3.13 23.07 -8.66
C ARG A 417 -2.38 22.73 -9.97
N ASP A 418 -1.08 22.46 -9.87
CA ASP A 418 -0.20 22.21 -11.02
C ASP A 418 0.06 20.70 -11.21
N TYR A 419 -0.78 19.84 -10.61
CA TYR A 419 -0.70 18.39 -10.78
C TYR A 419 -0.98 17.99 -12.23
N LYS A 420 -0.36 16.89 -12.67
CA LYS A 420 -0.58 16.37 -14.02
C LYS A 420 -1.76 15.43 -14.04
N HIS A 421 -2.73 15.70 -14.92
CA HIS A 421 -3.81 14.78 -15.23
C HIS A 421 -3.27 13.53 -15.93
N TYR A 422 -4.03 12.44 -15.87
CA TYR A 422 -3.64 11.21 -16.55
C TYR A 422 -3.64 11.42 -18.07
N ASN A 423 -2.53 11.09 -18.72
CA ASN A 423 -2.38 11.24 -20.15
C ASN A 423 -3.06 10.08 -20.91
N LEU A 424 -4.25 10.33 -21.47
CA LEU A 424 -5.00 9.33 -22.25
C LEU A 424 -4.27 8.86 -23.51
N ASN A 425 -3.32 9.63 -24.04
CA ASN A 425 -2.53 9.20 -25.21
C ASN A 425 -1.64 8.00 -24.87
N LEU A 426 -1.35 7.74 -23.59
CA LEU A 426 -0.63 6.54 -23.16
C LEU A 426 -1.38 5.25 -23.49
N LEU A 427 -2.69 5.30 -23.75
CA LEU A 427 -3.50 4.13 -24.14
C LEU A 427 -3.36 3.77 -25.63
N GLN A 428 -2.69 4.61 -26.44
CA GLN A 428 -2.47 4.42 -27.87
C GLN A 428 -1.07 3.85 -28.18
N PHE A 429 -0.44 3.17 -27.22
CA PHE A 429 0.92 2.66 -27.36
C PHE A 429 1.06 1.69 -28.53
N SER A 430 2.17 1.80 -29.27
CA SER A 430 2.55 0.82 -30.27
C SER A 430 3.07 -0.43 -29.58
N VAL A 431 2.51 -1.59 -29.91
CA VAL A 431 3.07 -2.87 -29.49
C VAL A 431 4.23 -3.19 -30.43
N PRO A 432 5.49 -3.28 -29.94
CA PRO A 432 6.59 -3.69 -30.79
C PRO A 432 6.32 -5.08 -31.38
N PRO A 433 6.71 -5.35 -32.63
CA PRO A 433 6.65 -6.71 -33.16
C PRO A 433 7.45 -7.64 -32.25
N ARG A 434 6.87 -8.79 -31.88
CA ARG A 434 7.57 -9.79 -31.05
C ARG A 434 8.88 -10.17 -31.73
N ASN A 435 10.01 -9.80 -31.12
CA ASN A 435 11.30 -10.35 -31.51
C ASN A 435 11.32 -11.85 -31.17
N SER A 436 11.84 -12.65 -32.09
CA SER A 436 11.94 -14.11 -31.98
C SER A 436 12.85 -14.61 -30.83
N THR A 437 13.43 -13.70 -30.04
CA THR A 437 14.46 -13.98 -29.04
C THR A 437 13.97 -13.95 -27.59
N ASP A 438 12.74 -13.49 -27.30
CA ASP A 438 12.22 -13.47 -25.92
C ASP A 438 11.58 -14.82 -25.53
N ARG A 439 12.39 -15.90 -25.62
CA ARG A 439 12.14 -17.17 -24.91
C ARG A 439 13.02 -17.20 -23.68
N ALA A 440 12.47 -16.85 -22.52
CA ALA A 440 12.99 -17.25 -21.22
C ALA A 440 11.83 -17.44 -20.25
#